data_AF-A0AAV6S7X8-F1
#
_entry.id   AF-A0AAV6S7X8-F1
#
_cell.length_a   1.000
_cell.length_b   1.000
_cell.length_c   1.000
_cell.angle_alpha   90.00
_cell.angle_beta   90.00
_cell.angle_gamma   90.00
#
_symmetry.space_group_name_H-M   'P 1'
#
loop_
_entity.id
_entity.type
_entity.pdbx_description
1 polymer ?
#
loop_
_entity_poly.entity_id
_entity_poly.type
_entity_poly.pdbx_seq_one_letter_code
_entity_poly.pdbx_strand_id
1 'polypeptide(L)' 'MQALTFVRSQDCTLEEFVNGPLYDSNFDISGLDPSYPGRKQVSVSCRVGYSGFFKLLCVEGKWLSQGTRCQPI' A
#
# COMPACT_ATOMS: atom_id res chain seq x y z
N MET A 1 7.24 -9.87 36.71
CA MET A 1 7.12 -8.76 35.73
C MET A 1 7.10 -9.39 34.35
N GLN A 2 5.93 -9.55 33.74
CA GLN A 2 5.82 -10.07 32.38
C GLN A 2 6.05 -8.90 31.42
N ALA A 3 7.14 -8.93 30.67
CA ALA A 3 7.38 -7.97 29.60
C ALA A 3 6.36 -8.25 28.49
N LEU A 4 5.27 -7.46 28.46
CA LEU A 4 4.39 -7.41 27.31
C LEU A 4 5.22 -6.85 26.16
N THR A 5 5.68 -7.72 25.27
CA THR A 5 6.31 -7.30 24.01
C THR A 5 5.21 -6.63 23.21
N PHE A 6 5.14 -5.30 23.29
CA PHE A 6 4.32 -4.51 22.40
C PHE A 6 4.89 -4.75 21.00
N VAL A 7 4.28 -5.66 20.24
CA VAL A 7 4.50 -5.70 18.79
C VAL A 7 3.88 -4.41 18.31
N ARG A 8 4.70 -3.35 18.22
CA ARG A 8 4.34 -2.14 17.52
C ARG A 8 4.08 -2.65 16.10
N SER A 9 2.81 -2.82 15.76
CA SER A 9 2.38 -3.14 14.41
C SER A 9 3.07 -2.11 13.53
N GLN A 10 4.10 -2.51 12.81
CA GLN A 10 4.88 -1.57 12.03
C GLN A 10 3.94 -1.00 10.97
N ASP A 11 3.85 0.32 10.95
CA ASP A 11 3.05 1.05 9.98
C ASP A 11 3.76 0.96 8.62
N CYS A 12 3.00 0.98 7.54
CA CYS A 12 3.55 1.04 6.19
C CYS A 12 3.40 2.46 5.65
N THR A 13 4.44 2.98 5.01
CA THR A 13 4.46 4.36 4.52
C THR A 13 4.25 4.43 3.02
N LEU A 14 3.73 5.58 2.55
CA LEU A 14 3.61 5.85 1.13
C LEU A 14 4.98 5.92 0.45
N GLU A 15 5.99 6.42 1.15
CA GLU A 15 7.36 6.50 0.65
C GLU A 15 7.95 5.11 0.34
N GLU A 16 7.75 4.13 1.23
CA GLU A 16 8.16 2.74 0.98
C GLU A 16 7.44 2.11 -0.21
N PHE A 17 6.16 2.45 -0.41
CA PHE A 17 5.43 1.98 -1.58
C PHE A 17 6.03 2.56 -2.87
N VAL A 18 6.19 3.89 -2.95
CA VAL A 18 6.67 4.60 -4.15
C VAL A 18 8.10 4.21 -4.52
N ASN A 19 8.96 3.97 -3.53
CA ASN A 19 10.33 3.48 -3.76
C ASN A 19 10.42 1.94 -3.90
N GLY A 20 9.29 1.24 -3.75
CA GLY A 20 9.23 -0.22 -3.73
C GLY A 20 8.90 -0.85 -5.09
N PRO A 21 9.06 -2.19 -5.20
CA PRO A 21 8.84 -2.92 -6.46
C PRO A 21 7.36 -3.07 -6.84
N LEU A 22 6.44 -2.71 -5.94
CA LEU A 22 5.00 -2.77 -6.16
C LEU A 22 4.46 -1.53 -6.86
N TYR A 23 5.20 -0.42 -6.84
CA TYR A 23 4.80 0.83 -7.47
C TYR A 23 4.90 0.75 -8.99
N ASP A 24 3.98 1.46 -9.63
CA ASP A 24 3.87 1.63 -11.07
C ASP A 24 3.42 3.07 -11.34
N SER A 25 3.99 3.72 -12.36
CA SER A 25 3.71 5.12 -12.68
C SER A 25 2.26 5.38 -13.10
N ASN A 26 1.49 4.33 -13.43
CA ASN A 26 0.09 4.42 -13.82
C ASN A 26 -0.85 4.46 -12.60
N PHE A 27 -0.32 4.30 -11.38
CA PHE A 27 -1.09 4.54 -10.17
C PHE A 27 -1.27 6.04 -9.92
N ASP A 28 -2.45 6.37 -9.40
CA ASP A 28 -2.75 7.67 -8.82
C ASP A 28 -2.55 7.59 -7.30
N ILE A 29 -1.46 8.20 -6.85
CA ILE A 29 -1.08 8.27 -5.44
C ILE A 29 -1.50 9.58 -4.76
N SER A 30 -2.16 10.49 -5.50
CA SER A 30 -2.51 11.82 -4.99
C SER A 30 -3.53 11.78 -3.84
N GLY A 31 -4.36 10.74 -3.78
CA GLY A 31 -5.34 10.50 -2.73
C GLY A 31 -4.88 9.56 -1.60
N LEU A 32 -3.59 9.21 -1.54
CA LEU A 32 -3.06 8.29 -0.52
C LEU A 32 -2.50 9.05 0.69
N ASP A 33 -2.79 8.56 1.88
CA ASP A 33 -2.18 9.00 3.14
C ASP A 33 -0.69 8.66 3.20
N PRO A 34 0.12 9.43 3.95
CA PRO A 34 1.57 9.20 4.06
C PRO A 34 1.92 7.94 4.86
N SER A 35 1.04 7.45 5.74
CA SER A 35 1.26 6.28 6.59
C SER A 35 -0.04 5.53 6.87
N TYR A 36 0.05 4.22 6.99
CA TYR A 36 -1.07 3.33 7.24
C TYR A 36 -0.76 2.35 8.37
N PRO A 37 -1.69 2.18 9.33
CA PRO A 37 -1.50 1.22 10.41
C PRO A 37 -1.46 -0.21 9.86
N GLY A 38 -0.72 -1.08 10.52
CA GLY A 38 -0.68 -2.48 10.11
C GLY A 38 -2.06 -3.14 10.12
N ARG A 39 -2.23 -4.09 9.19
CA ARG A 39 -3.48 -4.75 8.77
C ARG A 39 -4.47 -3.86 8.03
N LYS A 40 -4.11 -2.62 7.68
CA LYS A 40 -4.93 -1.76 6.83
C LYS A 40 -4.86 -2.21 5.37
N GLN A 41 -6.02 -2.24 4.72
CA GLN A 41 -6.17 -2.39 3.27
C GLN A 41 -6.43 -1.02 2.64
N VAL A 42 -5.74 -0.75 1.54
CA VAL A 42 -5.79 0.51 0.79
C VAL A 42 -6.01 0.17 -0.68
N SER A 43 -7.01 0.79 -1.31
CA SER A 43 -7.18 0.66 -2.76
C SER A 43 -6.36 1.75 -3.43
N VAL A 44 -5.54 1.38 -4.41
CA VAL A 44 -4.78 2.36 -5.19
C VAL A 44 -5.52 2.58 -6.51
N SER A 45 -5.88 3.83 -6.76
CA SER A 45 -6.55 4.21 -8.00
C SER A 45 -5.59 4.20 -9.18
N CYS A 46 -6.12 3.98 -10.38
CA CYS A 46 -5.37 4.15 -11.62
C CYS A 46 -5.53 5.58 -12.13
N ARG A 47 -4.49 6.10 -12.79
CA ARG A 47 -4.57 7.37 -13.52
C ARG A 47 -5.58 7.29 -14.66
N VAL A 48 -6.03 8.46 -15.11
CA VAL A 48 -6.92 8.61 -16.28
C VAL A 48 -6.30 7.90 -17.50
N GLY A 49 -7.11 7.09 -18.18
CA GLY A 49 -6.67 6.26 -19.33
C GLY A 49 -6.22 4.84 -18.95
N TYR A 50 -6.22 4.49 -17.66
CA TYR A 50 -5.90 3.16 -17.16
C TYR A 50 -7.02 2.62 -16.26
N SER A 51 -7.21 1.31 -16.25
CA SER A 51 -8.14 0.61 -15.36
C SER A 51 -7.47 -0.60 -14.71
N GLY A 52 -7.87 -0.93 -13.50
CA GLY A 52 -7.29 -2.03 -12.74
C GLY A 52 -7.87 -2.11 -11.35
N PHE A 53 -7.63 -3.21 -10.67
CA PHE A 53 -8.06 -3.39 -9.28
C PHE A 53 -6.84 -3.72 -8.43
N PHE A 54 -6.11 -2.69 -8.01
CA PHE A 54 -4.91 -2.85 -7.22
C PHE A 54 -5.17 -2.45 -5.76
N LYS A 55 -4.87 -3.37 -4.85
CA LYS A 55 -4.99 -3.16 -3.42
C LYS A 55 -3.65 -3.40 -2.73
N LEU A 56 -3.34 -2.55 -1.77
CA LEU A 56 -2.25 -2.70 -0.84
C LEU A 56 -2.77 -3.18 0.51
N LEU A 57 -2.09 -4.14 1.10
CA LEU A 57 -2.31 -4.60 2.46
C LEU A 57 -1.02 -4.36 3.25
N CYS A 58 -1.10 -3.59 4.32
CA CYS A 58 0.03 -3.43 5.22
C CYS A 58 0.06 -4.64 6.17
N VAL A 59 1.08 -5.49 6.08
CA VAL A 59 1.26 -6.64 6.99
C VAL A 59 2.65 -6.54 7.61
N GLU A 60 2.70 -6.40 8.94
CA GLU A 60 3.96 -6.36 9.69
C GLU A 60 4.97 -5.34 9.14
N GLY A 61 4.51 -4.13 8.79
CA GLY A 61 5.36 -3.07 8.23
C GLY A 61 5.76 -3.26 6.78
N LYS A 62 5.16 -4.22 6.06
CA LYS A 62 5.43 -4.47 4.65
C LYS A 62 4.18 -4.36 3.81
N TRP A 63 4.33 -3.75 2.65
CA TRP A 63 3.29 -3.74 1.64
C TRP A 63 3.19 -5.08 0.92
N LEU A 64 2.00 -5.66 0.96
CA LEU A 64 1.59 -6.74 0.07
C LEU A 64 0.59 -6.19 -0.95
N SER A 65 0.64 -6.71 -2.17
CA SER A 65 -0.33 -6.35 -3.21
C SER A 65 -1.34 -7.46 -3.44
N GLN A 66 -2.56 -7.07 -3.80
CA GLN A 66 -3.61 -7.97 -4.22
C GLN A 66 -4.35 -7.38 -5.42
N GLY A 67 -4.69 -8.23 -6.38
CA GLY A 67 -5.46 -7.87 -7.57
C GLY A 67 -4.60 -7.57 -8.79
N THR A 68 -5.13 -6.77 -9.72
CA THR A 68 -4.50 -6.47 -11.01
C THR A 68 -3.91 -5.07 -11.03
N ARG A 69 -2.74 -4.93 -11.65
CA ARG A 69 -2.14 -3.61 -11.91
C ARG A 69 -3.00 -2.80 -12.88
N CYS A 70 -2.74 -1.50 -12.94
CA CYS A 70 -3.36 -0.61 -13.92
C CYS A 70 -2.94 -1.01 -15.34
N GLN A 71 -3.93 -1.29 -16.19
CA GLN A 71 -3.77 -1.59 -17.60
C GLN A 71 -4.42 -0.49 -18.44
N PRO A 72 -3.85 -0.15 -19.62
CA PRO A 72 -4.48 0.80 -20.54
C PRO A 72 -5.89 0.34 -20.93
N ILE A 73 -6.80 1.31 -21.05
CA ILE A 73 -8.17 1.10 -21.57
C ILE A 73 -8.16 1.19 -23.10
#